data_AF-A0A2V9ULN3-F1
#
_entry.id   AF-A0A2V9ULN3-F1
#
_cell.length_a   1.000
_cell.length_b   1.000
_cell.length_c   1.000
_cell.angle_alpha   90.00
_cell.angle_beta   90.00
_cell.angle_gamma   90.00
#
_symmetry.space_group_name_H-M   'P 1'
#
loop_
_entity.id
_entity.type
_entity.pdbx_description
1 polymer ?
#
loop_
_entity_poly.entity_id
_entity_poly.type
_entity_poly.pdbx_seq_one_letter_code
_entity_poly.pdbx_strand_id
1 'polypeptide(L)'
;MRLDINLATHVYEDARRFWLRWGTGVALLGIVTLGLLGLTISGWFNARLDHRKMNELRTQIAERDRERMAAEALLNRPENRAMRERSQYLNELIARKTFSWTQAIEGLEKVMPPRVHLVSIQPQLNEDNQLSIKMVVAGDSTERAIELVKRMEESRHFRETRIEAQTQMSQAGADSVQTQIGALYVPSGEQGAVR
;
A
#
# COMPACT_ATOMS: atom_id res chain seq x y z
N MET A 1 -24.26 -112.81 3.01
CA MET A 1 -23.22 -111.80 3.30
C MET A 1 -23.90 -110.44 3.39
N ARG A 2 -23.77 -109.72 4.52
CA ARG A 2 -24.29 -108.35 4.67
C ARG A 2 -23.14 -107.39 4.42
N LEU A 3 -23.30 -106.52 3.42
CA LEU A 3 -22.35 -105.44 3.13
C LEU A 3 -22.81 -104.21 3.90
N ASP A 4 -22.16 -103.92 5.02
CA ASP A 4 -22.30 -102.64 5.71
C ASP A 4 -21.45 -101.60 4.96
N ILE A 5 -22.10 -100.89 4.03
CA ILE A 5 -21.47 -99.79 3.30
C ILE A 5 -21.67 -98.54 4.15
N ASN A 6 -20.56 -97.93 4.56
CA ASN A 6 -20.56 -96.63 5.23
C ASN A 6 -20.89 -95.52 4.22
N LEU A 7 -22.13 -95.02 4.23
CA LEU A 7 -22.59 -93.93 3.35
C LEU A 7 -22.16 -92.52 3.80
N ALA A 8 -21.40 -92.37 4.89
CA ALA A 8 -20.94 -91.06 5.34
C ALA A 8 -19.66 -90.63 4.60
N THR A 9 -19.74 -90.40 3.28
CA THR A 9 -18.60 -89.90 2.47
C THR A 9 -18.60 -88.38 2.28
N HIS A 10 -19.62 -87.66 2.77
CA HIS A 10 -19.63 -86.19 2.71
C HIS A 10 -19.63 -85.60 4.11
N VAL A 11 -18.56 -84.87 4.44
CA VAL A 11 -18.54 -83.97 5.61
C VAL A 11 -19.63 -82.93 5.39
N TYR A 12 -20.63 -82.90 6.26
CA TYR A 12 -21.63 -81.83 6.27
C TYR A 12 -20.92 -80.54 6.68
N GLU A 13 -20.41 -79.80 5.70
CA GLU A 13 -19.99 -78.43 5.92
C GLU A 13 -21.24 -77.59 6.17
N ASP A 14 -21.23 -76.82 7.27
CA ASP A 14 -22.31 -75.92 7.62
C ASP A 14 -22.49 -74.87 6.50
N ALA A 15 -23.34 -75.20 5.52
CA ALA A 15 -23.65 -74.33 4.39
C ALA A 15 -24.13 -72.97 4.88
N ARG A 16 -24.82 -72.92 6.02
CA ARG A 16 -25.26 -71.68 6.67
C ARG A 16 -24.08 -70.78 7.04
N ARG A 17 -22.99 -71.34 7.57
CA ARG A 17 -21.81 -70.58 8.01
C ARG A 17 -20.96 -70.13 6.81
N PHE A 18 -20.94 -70.94 5.75
CA PHE A 18 -20.35 -70.58 4.46
C PHE A 18 -21.11 -69.41 3.81
N TRP A 19 -22.43 -69.52 3.65
CA TRP A 19 -23.28 -68.47 3.07
C TRP A 19 -23.30 -67.18 3.91
N LEU A 20 -23.22 -67.26 5.24
CA LEU A 20 -23.13 -66.07 6.09
C LEU A 20 -21.81 -65.31 5.90
N ARG A 21 -20.66 -66.00 5.74
CA ARG A 21 -19.36 -65.33 5.56
C ARG A 21 -19.16 -64.82 4.13
N TRP A 22 -19.59 -65.60 3.14
CA TRP A 22 -19.47 -65.21 1.73
C TRP A 22 -20.54 -64.20 1.33
N GLY A 23 -21.77 -64.37 1.82
CA GLY A 23 -22.88 -63.46 1.56
C GLY A 23 -22.64 -62.06 2.09
N THR A 24 -22.03 -61.91 3.27
CA THR A 24 -21.65 -60.59 3.80
C THR A 24 -20.57 -59.93 2.95
N GLY A 25 -19.57 -60.68 2.50
CA GLY A 25 -18.53 -60.18 1.59
C GLY A 25 -19.11 -59.71 0.25
N VAL A 26 -20.00 -60.50 -0.35
CA VAL A 26 -20.67 -60.13 -1.61
C VAL A 26 -21.58 -58.92 -1.43
N ALA A 27 -22.32 -58.84 -0.31
CA ALA A 27 -23.18 -57.69 -0.01
C ALA A 27 -22.37 -56.40 0.17
N LEU A 28 -21.27 -56.45 0.90
CA LEU A 28 -20.36 -55.30 1.06
C LEU A 28 -19.78 -54.85 -0.28
N LEU A 29 -19.32 -55.80 -1.11
CA LEU A 29 -18.85 -55.50 -2.46
C LEU A 29 -19.94 -54.85 -3.32
N GLY A 30 -21.18 -55.33 -3.24
CA GLY A 30 -22.32 -54.73 -3.94
C GLY A 30 -22.57 -53.29 -3.51
N ILE A 31 -22.56 -53.02 -2.20
CA ILE A 31 -22.75 -51.67 -1.64
C ILE A 31 -21.63 -50.72 -2.09
N VAL A 32 -20.37 -51.16 -2.00
CA VAL A 32 -19.21 -50.37 -2.44
C VAL A 32 -19.29 -50.07 -3.93
N THR A 33 -19.66 -51.05 -4.74
CA THR A 33 -19.80 -50.89 -6.20
C THR A 33 -20.92 -49.90 -6.53
N LEU A 34 -22.08 -49.99 -5.87
CA LEU A 34 -23.17 -49.03 -6.04
C LEU A 34 -22.80 -47.62 -5.58
N GLY A 35 -22.05 -47.50 -4.47
CA GLY A 35 -21.53 -46.22 -3.99
C GLY A 35 -20.58 -45.57 -4.99
N LEU A 36 -19.63 -46.34 -5.54
CA LEU A 36 -18.72 -45.89 -6.59
C LEU A 36 -19.49 -45.49 -7.87
N LEU A 37 -20.50 -46.26 -8.26
CA LEU A 37 -21.35 -45.94 -9.41
C LEU A 37 -22.10 -44.62 -9.20
N GLY A 38 -22.63 -44.38 -8.00
CA GLY A 38 -23.26 -43.10 -7.65
C GLY A 38 -22.28 -41.91 -7.72
N LEU A 39 -21.06 -42.07 -7.21
CA LEU A 39 -20.03 -41.03 -7.29
C LEU A 39 -19.60 -40.72 -8.73
N THR A 40 -19.44 -41.75 -9.57
CA THR A 40 -19.07 -41.55 -10.99
C THR A 40 -20.17 -40.87 -11.80
N ILE A 41 -21.43 -41.26 -11.59
CA ILE A 41 -22.57 -40.66 -12.29
C ILE A 41 -22.77 -39.19 -11.84
N SER A 42 -22.67 -38.92 -10.54
CA SER A 42 -22.81 -37.55 -10.00
C SER A 42 -21.69 -36.62 -10.47
N GLY A 43 -20.44 -37.11 -10.55
CA GLY A 43 -19.33 -36.36 -11.12
C GLY A 43 -19.56 -35.94 -12.57
N TRP A 44 -20.18 -36.81 -13.37
CA TRP A 44 -20.47 -36.54 -14.78
C TRP A 44 -21.59 -35.49 -14.97
N PHE A 45 -22.59 -35.47 -14.07
CA PHE A 45 -23.62 -34.43 -14.08
C PHE A 45 -23.09 -33.05 -13.62
N ASN A 46 -22.22 -33.02 -12.60
CA ASN A 46 -21.63 -31.78 -12.09
C ASN A 46 -20.67 -31.13 -13.10
N ALA A 47 -19.90 -31.93 -13.86
CA ALA A 47 -18.97 -31.42 -14.87
C ALA A 47 -19.65 -30.57 -15.96
N ARG A 48 -20.93 -30.81 -16.28
CA ARG A 48 -21.66 -30.03 -17.30
C ARG A 48 -22.08 -28.63 -16.84
N LEU A 49 -22.22 -28.40 -15.53
CA LEU A 49 -22.60 -27.09 -14.98
C LEU A 49 -21.39 -26.14 -14.89
N ASP A 50 -20.19 -26.66 -14.63
CA ASP A 50 -18.98 -25.86 -14.50
C ASP A 50 -18.49 -25.30 -15.84
N HIS A 51 -18.68 -26.03 -16.95
CA HIS A 51 -18.28 -25.55 -18.27
C HIS A 51 -19.06 -24.32 -18.74
N ARG A 52 -20.31 -24.13 -18.31
CA ARG A 52 -21.10 -22.94 -18.68
C ARG A 52 -20.60 -21.68 -17.98
N LYS A 53 -20.36 -21.76 -16.66
CA LYS A 53 -19.78 -20.65 -15.89
C LYS A 53 -18.38 -20.30 -16.39
N MET A 54 -17.57 -21.31 -16.71
CA MET A 54 -16.23 -21.11 -17.25
C MET A 54 -16.24 -20.37 -18.59
N ASN A 55 -17.17 -20.71 -19.49
CA ASN A 55 -17.30 -20.02 -20.78
C ASN A 55 -17.81 -18.58 -20.60
N GLU A 56 -18.77 -18.36 -19.70
CA GLU A 56 -19.27 -17.02 -19.40
C GLU A 56 -18.18 -16.10 -18.81
N LEU A 57 -17.40 -16.62 -17.86
CA LEU A 57 -16.23 -15.92 -17.30
C LEU A 57 -15.18 -15.63 -18.37
N ARG A 58 -14.90 -16.58 -19.26
CA ARG A 58 -13.96 -16.38 -20.38
C ARG A 58 -14.46 -15.31 -21.36
N THR A 59 -15.76 -15.26 -21.64
CA THR A 59 -16.32 -14.20 -22.50
C THR A 59 -16.24 -12.82 -21.84
N GLN A 60 -16.50 -12.73 -20.54
CA GLN A 60 -16.38 -11.47 -19.78
C GLN A 60 -14.92 -10.99 -19.73
N ILE A 61 -13.96 -11.89 -19.52
CA ILE A 61 -12.53 -11.54 -19.54
C ILE A 61 -12.12 -11.02 -20.93
N ALA A 62 -12.52 -11.72 -22.00
CA ALA A 62 -12.19 -11.31 -23.37
C ALA A 62 -12.80 -9.94 -23.74
N GLU A 63 -13.99 -9.63 -23.23
CA GLU A 63 -14.63 -8.32 -23.42
C GLU A 63 -13.86 -7.21 -22.67
N ARG A 64 -13.50 -7.44 -21.40
CA ARG A 64 -12.73 -6.49 -20.60
C ARG A 64 -11.31 -6.27 -21.13
N ASP A 65 -10.67 -7.31 -21.66
CA ASP A 65 -9.35 -7.18 -22.28
C ASP A 65 -9.42 -6.33 -23.56
N ARG A 66 -10.50 -6.43 -24.34
CA ARG A 66 -10.72 -5.56 -25.51
C ARG A 66 -10.92 -4.10 -25.10
N GLU A 67 -11.70 -3.85 -24.05
CA GLU A 67 -11.88 -2.48 -23.51
C GLU A 67 -10.54 -1.90 -23.03
N ARG A 68 -9.75 -2.70 -22.29
CA ARG A 68 -8.40 -2.30 -21.84
C ARG A 68 -7.49 -1.98 -23.01
N MET A 69 -7.41 -2.86 -24.00
CA MET A 69 -6.58 -2.62 -25.19
C MET A 69 -7.02 -1.37 -25.97
N ALA A 70 -8.33 -1.13 -26.08
CA ALA A 70 -8.86 0.08 -26.73
C ALA A 70 -8.50 1.36 -25.95
N ALA A 71 -8.62 1.33 -24.62
CA ALA A 71 -8.24 2.42 -23.74
C ALA A 71 -6.72 2.67 -23.75
N GLU A 72 -5.91 1.62 -23.74
CA GLU A 72 -4.46 1.69 -23.86
C GLU A 72 -4.03 2.23 -25.23
N ALA A 73 -4.68 1.79 -26.32
CA ALA A 73 -4.43 2.31 -27.65
C ALA A 73 -4.79 3.80 -27.75
N LEU A 74 -5.88 4.23 -27.12
CA LEU A 74 -6.25 5.64 -26.99
C LEU A 74 -5.18 6.42 -26.20
N LEU A 75 -4.75 5.92 -25.04
CA LEU A 75 -3.73 6.56 -24.20
C LEU A 75 -2.33 6.57 -24.86
N ASN A 76 -2.01 5.59 -25.69
CA ASN A 76 -0.73 5.46 -26.39
C ASN A 76 -0.67 6.29 -27.69
N ARG A 77 -1.77 6.95 -28.10
CA ARG A 77 -1.73 7.86 -29.24
C ARG A 77 -0.71 8.98 -29.00
N PRO A 78 0.04 9.38 -30.04
CA PRO A 78 1.05 10.45 -29.94
C PRO A 78 0.46 11.77 -29.41
N GLU A 79 -0.82 12.06 -29.68
CA GLU A 79 -1.51 13.23 -29.13
C GLU A 79 -1.64 13.20 -27.59
N ASN A 80 -1.77 12.00 -26.98
CA ASN A 80 -1.97 11.81 -25.54
C ASN A 80 -0.67 11.59 -24.75
N ARG A 81 0.45 11.32 -25.43
CA ARG A 81 1.77 11.19 -24.79
C ARG A 81 2.21 12.48 -24.08
N ALA A 82 1.87 13.65 -24.62
CA ALA A 82 2.13 14.94 -23.97
C ALA A 82 1.33 15.17 -22.67
N MET A 83 0.24 14.42 -22.44
CA MET A 83 -0.60 14.53 -21.25
C MET A 83 -0.20 13.55 -20.13
N ARG A 84 0.48 12.44 -20.46
CA ARG A 84 0.99 11.48 -19.47
C ARG A 84 2.11 12.07 -18.59
N GLU A 85 3.02 12.84 -19.17
CA GLU A 85 4.05 13.57 -18.41
C GLU A 85 3.42 14.59 -17.44
N ARG A 86 2.30 15.21 -17.83
CA ARG A 86 1.64 16.23 -17.02
C ARG A 86 0.91 15.66 -15.81
N SER A 87 0.34 14.45 -15.90
CA SER A 87 -0.39 13.83 -14.78
C SER A 87 0.53 13.23 -13.70
N GLN A 88 1.67 12.63 -14.09
CA GLN A 88 2.68 12.19 -13.11
C GLN A 88 3.36 13.39 -12.45
N TYR A 89 3.71 14.42 -13.23
CA TYR A 89 4.20 15.69 -12.69
C TYR A 89 3.20 16.34 -11.71
N LEU A 90 1.90 16.35 -12.04
CA LEU A 90 0.87 16.91 -11.15
C LEU A 90 0.68 16.10 -9.87
N ASN A 91 0.73 14.77 -9.92
CA ASN A 91 0.64 13.94 -8.71
C ASN A 91 1.85 14.12 -7.79
N GLU A 92 3.07 14.24 -8.35
CA GLU A 92 4.26 14.60 -7.58
C GLU A 92 4.18 16.03 -7.03
N LEU A 93 3.62 16.97 -7.80
CA LEU A 93 3.42 18.36 -7.36
C LEU A 93 2.35 18.46 -6.26
N ILE A 94 1.31 17.61 -6.30
CA ILE A 94 0.25 17.51 -5.29
C ILE A 94 0.79 16.87 -4.00
N ALA A 95 1.58 15.80 -4.09
CA ALA A 95 2.28 15.23 -2.94
C ALA A 95 3.23 16.24 -2.27
N ARG A 96 3.84 17.15 -3.06
CA ARG A 96 4.63 18.29 -2.57
C ARG A 96 3.79 19.48 -2.05
N LYS A 97 2.49 19.56 -2.36
CA LYS A 97 1.64 20.74 -2.10
C LYS A 97 0.87 20.74 -0.78
N THR A 98 1.09 19.79 0.12
CA THR A 98 0.58 19.89 1.50
C THR A 98 1.42 20.83 2.37
N PHE A 99 2.34 21.60 1.79
CA PHE A 99 3.03 22.66 2.52
C PHE A 99 2.09 23.84 2.77
N SER A 100 1.56 23.91 3.99
CA SER A 100 0.75 25.02 4.48
C SER A 100 1.60 26.26 4.73
N TRP A 101 1.90 27.02 3.67
CA TRP A 101 2.59 28.31 3.73
C TRP A 101 2.04 29.23 4.83
N THR A 102 0.72 29.26 4.98
CA THR A 102 0.03 30.03 6.02
C THR A 102 0.50 29.65 7.42
N GLN A 103 0.60 28.36 7.73
CA GLN A 103 1.03 27.89 9.05
C GLN A 103 2.53 28.10 9.29
N ALA A 104 3.35 27.98 8.24
CA ALA A 104 4.78 28.23 8.35
C ALA A 104 5.07 29.71 8.63
N ILE A 105 4.37 30.63 7.94
CA ILE A 105 4.51 32.06 8.15
C ILE A 105 3.94 32.48 9.51
N GLU A 106 2.81 31.91 9.93
CA GLU A 106 2.26 32.15 11.29
C GLU A 106 3.23 31.69 12.39
N GLY A 107 3.85 30.52 12.22
CA GLY A 107 4.87 30.01 13.13
C GLY A 107 6.10 30.93 13.19
N LEU A 108 6.51 31.45 12.03
CA LEU A 108 7.63 32.39 11.93
C LEU A 108 7.30 33.75 12.58
N GLU A 109 6.12 34.30 12.34
CA GLU A 109 5.68 35.59 12.93
C GLU A 109 5.80 35.58 14.45
N LYS A 110 5.43 34.47 15.11
CA LYS A 110 5.50 34.32 16.57
C LYS A 110 6.93 34.36 17.14
N VAL A 111 7.93 33.98 16.36
CA VAL A 111 9.33 33.93 16.79
C VAL A 111 10.15 35.13 16.34
N MET A 112 9.62 35.97 15.44
CA MET A 112 10.33 37.13 14.91
C MET A 112 10.53 38.23 15.98
N PRO A 113 11.79 38.63 16.28
CA PRO A 113 12.06 39.75 17.16
C PRO A 113 11.79 41.09 16.45
N PRO A 114 11.57 42.18 17.22
CA PRO A 114 11.38 43.51 16.63
C PRO A 114 12.62 43.95 15.85
N ARG A 115 12.41 44.71 14.77
CA ARG A 115 13.47 45.23 13.88
C ARG A 115 14.25 44.18 13.09
N VAL A 116 13.71 42.96 13.00
CA VAL A 116 14.11 41.96 12.01
C VAL A 116 12.91 41.74 11.10
N HIS A 117 13.15 41.62 9.81
CA HIS A 117 12.10 41.28 8.85
C HIS A 117 12.59 40.21 7.89
N LEU A 118 11.63 39.46 7.35
CA LEU A 118 11.89 38.40 6.40
C LEU A 118 12.06 38.97 4.99
N VAL A 119 13.20 38.69 4.36
CA VAL A 119 13.48 39.08 2.97
C VAL A 119 13.08 37.96 2.01
N SER A 120 13.42 36.72 2.33
CA SER A 120 13.03 35.58 1.50
C SER A 120 12.91 34.30 2.32
N ILE A 121 12.08 33.37 1.84
CA ILE A 121 11.86 32.06 2.44
C ILE A 121 11.73 31.01 1.34
N GLN A 122 12.47 29.91 1.49
CA GLN A 122 12.60 28.83 0.53
C GLN A 122 12.46 27.48 1.26
N PRO A 123 11.26 26.87 1.24
CA PRO A 123 11.06 25.53 1.74
C PRO A 123 11.64 24.51 0.74
N GLN A 124 12.36 23.53 1.26
CA GLN A 124 12.99 22.45 0.51
C GLN A 124 12.83 21.14 1.30
N LEU A 125 12.56 20.03 0.62
CA LEU A 125 12.66 18.71 1.25
C LEU A 125 14.14 18.32 1.31
N ASN A 126 14.60 17.86 2.48
CA ASN A 126 15.93 17.26 2.63
C ASN A 126 15.93 15.80 2.13
N GLU A 127 17.10 15.15 2.18
CA GLU A 127 17.27 13.74 1.76
C GLU A 127 16.39 12.77 2.57
N ASP A 128 16.11 13.10 3.84
CA ASP A 128 15.25 12.33 4.73
C ASP A 128 13.75 12.63 4.55
N ASN A 129 13.39 13.34 3.47
CA ASN A 129 12.01 13.73 3.15
C ASN A 129 11.33 14.58 4.25
N GLN A 130 12.13 15.27 5.06
CA GLN A 130 11.70 16.25 6.05
C GLN A 130 11.75 17.66 5.46
N LEU A 131 10.90 18.55 5.99
CA LEU A 131 10.82 19.91 5.48
C LEU A 131 11.89 20.80 6.09
N SER A 132 12.89 21.19 5.29
CA SER A 132 13.85 22.24 5.63
C SER A 132 13.38 23.58 5.09
N ILE A 133 13.61 24.65 5.85
CA ILE A 133 13.31 26.02 5.46
C ILE A 133 14.61 26.80 5.48
N LYS A 134 14.99 27.34 4.32
CA LYS A 134 16.04 28.34 4.20
C LYS A 134 15.40 29.71 4.14
N MET A 135 15.86 30.65 4.94
CA MET A 135 15.32 32.00 4.98
C MET A 135 16.44 33.01 5.04
N VAL A 136 16.15 34.19 4.52
CA VAL A 136 17.03 35.34 4.59
C VAL A 136 16.30 36.43 5.35
N VAL A 137 16.89 36.88 6.44
CA VAL A 137 16.36 37.95 7.29
C VAL A 137 17.28 39.16 7.24
N ALA A 138 16.70 40.35 7.32
CA ALA A 138 17.44 41.59 7.41
C ALA A 138 17.04 42.35 8.69
N GLY A 139 18.01 43.05 9.28
CA GLY A 139 17.81 43.84 10.47
C GLY A 139 18.93 44.84 10.73
N ASP A 140 18.79 45.55 11.84
CA ASP A 140 19.68 46.65 12.23
C ASP A 140 21.00 46.17 12.85
N SER A 141 21.05 44.94 13.37
CA SER A 141 22.23 44.38 14.04
C SER A 141 22.32 42.85 13.97
N THR A 142 23.55 42.33 14.07
CA THR A 142 23.84 40.89 14.11
C THR A 142 23.20 40.19 15.30
N GLU A 143 23.17 40.85 16.46
CA GLU A 143 22.65 40.31 17.71
C GLU A 143 21.15 39.99 17.60
N ARG A 144 20.42 40.71 16.75
CA ARG A 144 19.00 40.46 16.49
C ARG A 144 18.77 39.22 15.66
N ALA A 145 19.67 38.91 14.72
CA ALA A 145 19.62 37.66 13.98
C ALA A 145 19.91 36.46 14.91
N ILE A 146 20.84 36.61 15.86
CA ILE A 146 21.12 35.60 16.88
C ILE A 146 19.91 35.41 17.81
N GLU A 147 19.25 36.50 18.22
CA GLU A 147 18.03 36.45 19.02
C GLU A 147 16.91 35.69 18.30
N LEU A 148 16.75 35.89 16.99
CA LEU A 148 15.79 35.13 16.18
C LEU A 148 16.11 33.63 16.19
N VAL A 149 17.37 33.25 15.95
CA VAL A 149 17.77 31.83 15.96
C VAL A 149 17.47 31.19 17.32
N LYS A 150 17.76 31.89 18.41
CA LYS A 150 17.43 31.42 19.76
C LYS A 150 15.92 31.22 19.96
N ARG A 151 15.09 32.17 19.53
CA ARG A 151 13.62 32.05 19.62
C ARG A 151 13.07 30.92 18.76
N MET A 152 13.69 30.66 17.60
CA MET A 152 13.35 29.54 16.74
C MET A 152 13.69 28.20 17.41
N GLU A 153 14.86 28.08 18.03
CA GLU A 153 15.26 26.89 18.80
C GLU A 153 14.36 26.62 20.02
N GLU A 154 13.88 27.68 20.68
CA GLU A 154 12.92 27.56 21.80
C GLU A 154 11.50 27.22 21.34
N SER A 155 11.21 27.36 20.04
CA SER A 155 9.89 27.12 19.47
C SER A 155 9.61 25.63 19.23
N ARG A 156 8.33 25.27 19.14
CA ARG A 156 7.90 23.89 18.83
C ARG A 156 7.85 23.58 17.34
N HIS A 157 8.03 24.59 16.48
CA HIS A 157 7.84 24.47 15.03
C HIS A 157 9.16 24.43 14.26
N PHE A 158 10.27 24.82 14.88
CA PHE A 158 11.59 24.85 14.26
C PHE A 158 12.55 23.99 15.08
N ARG A 159 13.35 23.17 14.40
CA ARG A 159 14.43 22.36 14.96
C ARG A 159 15.70 22.59 14.14
N GLU A 160 16.86 22.29 14.73
CA GLU A 160 18.16 22.36 14.04
C GLU A 160 18.41 23.72 13.35
N THR A 161 17.98 24.80 14.00
CA THR A 161 18.14 26.16 13.50
C THR A 161 19.63 26.51 13.44
N ARG A 162 20.11 27.04 12.30
CA ARG A 162 21.50 27.42 12.12
C ARG A 162 21.65 28.63 11.20
N ILE A 163 22.69 29.43 11.45
CA ILE A 163 23.11 30.52 10.56
C ILE A 163 24.01 29.92 9.48
N GLU A 164 23.65 30.09 8.21
CA GLU A 164 24.42 29.58 7.07
C GLU A 164 25.41 30.62 6.54
N ALA A 165 24.99 31.89 6.47
CA ALA A 165 25.82 32.98 5.99
C ALA A 165 25.34 34.32 6.56
N GLN A 166 26.25 35.29 6.64
CA GLN A 166 25.91 36.66 7.04
C GLN A 166 26.63 37.64 6.12
N THR A 167 25.89 38.63 5.63
CA THR A 167 26.39 39.69 4.76
C THR A 167 26.08 41.03 5.40
N GLN A 168 27.10 41.89 5.55
CA GLN A 168 26.91 43.27 5.97
C GLN A 168 26.76 44.15 4.72
N MET A 169 25.67 44.89 4.62
CA MET A 169 25.45 45.81 3.51
C MET A 169 26.10 47.15 3.82
N SER A 170 26.84 47.71 2.85
CA SER A 170 27.61 48.95 3.02
C SER A 170 26.76 50.23 3.09
N GLN A 171 25.43 50.12 3.00
CA GLN A 171 24.51 51.25 3.11
C GLN A 171 24.04 51.40 4.56
N ALA A 172 24.25 52.59 5.12
CA ALA A 172 23.72 52.99 6.42
C ALA A 172 22.19 53.16 6.32
N GLY A 173 21.45 52.08 6.63
CA GLY A 173 19.99 52.02 6.68
C GLY A 173 19.51 51.06 7.76
N ALA A 174 18.20 50.86 7.88
CA ALA A 174 17.58 49.96 8.86
C ALA A 174 17.94 48.47 8.65
N ASP A 175 18.50 48.13 7.48
CA ASP A 175 18.81 46.77 7.02
C ASP A 175 20.31 46.62 6.78
N SER A 176 21.11 46.98 7.77
CA SER A 176 22.58 46.96 7.68
C SER A 176 23.15 45.53 7.62
N VAL A 177 22.40 44.54 8.13
CA VAL A 177 22.83 43.14 8.21
C VAL A 177 21.79 42.22 7.61
N GLN A 178 22.22 41.39 6.67
CA GLN A 178 21.43 40.30 6.09
C GLN A 178 22.00 38.95 6.54
N THR A 179 21.16 38.09 7.11
CA THR A 179 21.54 36.79 7.64
C THR A 179 20.72 35.69 6.98
N GLN A 180 21.40 34.67 6.47
CA GLN A 180 20.79 33.45 5.95
C GLN A 180 20.71 32.42 7.07
N ILE A 181 19.50 31.91 7.32
CA ILE A 181 19.18 30.96 8.38
C ILE A 181 18.55 29.73 7.75
N GLY A 182 19.01 28.54 8.14
CA GLY A 182 18.39 27.26 7.82
C GLY A 182 17.75 26.66 9.07
N ALA A 183 16.57 26.08 8.94
CA ALA A 183 15.89 25.38 10.03
C ALA A 183 15.05 24.21 9.51
N LEU A 184 14.90 23.16 10.31
CA LEU A 184 13.95 22.08 10.03
C LEU A 184 12.57 22.45 10.59
N TYR A 185 11.53 22.43 9.75
CA TYR A 185 10.16 22.76 10.14
C TYR A 185 9.37 21.52 10.53
N VAL A 186 8.67 21.61 11.67
CA VAL A 186 7.81 20.56 12.21
C VAL A 186 6.35 21.04 12.16
N PRO A 187 5.50 20.46 11.29
CA PRO A 187 4.10 20.81 11.22
C PRO A 187 3.37 20.45 12.51
N SER A 188 2.42 21.28 12.93
CA SER A 188 1.61 21.09 14.14
C SER A 188 0.82 19.76 14.15
N GLY A 189 0.58 19.14 12.99
CA GLY A 189 -0.23 17.93 12.84
C GLY A 189 0.50 16.60 13.08
N GLU A 190 1.84 16.55 12.99
CA GLU A 190 2.61 15.30 13.18
C GLU A 190 2.93 15.00 14.66
N GLN A 191 2.55 15.89 15.57
CA GLN A 191 2.87 15.79 16.99
C GLN A 191 2.05 14.71 17.75
N GLY A 192 1.19 13.95 17.06
CA GLY A 192 0.38 12.88 17.67
C GLY A 192 0.98 11.47 17.62
N ALA A 193 2.10 11.25 16.93
CA ALA A 193 2.57 9.91 16.57
C ALA A 193 3.64 9.30 17.49
N VAL A 194 4.06 9.98 18.57
CA VAL A 194 5.04 9.43 19.52
C VAL A 194 4.50 9.57 20.94
N ARG A 195 3.87 8.50 21.42
CA ARG A 195 3.68 8.18 22.84
C ARG A 195 4.26 6.81 23.10
#